data_AF-A0A7N6A6W5-F1
#
_entry.id   AF-A0A7N6A6W5-F1
#
_cell.length_a   1.000
_cell.length_b   1.000
_cell.length_c   1.000
_cell.angle_alpha   90.00
_cell.angle_beta   90.00
_cell.angle_gamma   90.00
#
_symmetry.space_group_name_H-M   'P 1'
#
loop_
_entity.id
_entity.type
_entity.pdbx_description
1 polymer ?
#
loop_
_entity_poly.entity_id
_entity_poly.type
_entity_poly.pdbx_seq_one_letter_code
_entity_poly.pdbx_strand_id
1 'polypeptide(L)'
;LMTLLSLSRNMPERISISDFVVLTNEDLSSPGTSSFQSKMSDCRNTVSAVEESLEMDHTTLQRMKKMIKAIHTSGLSHVDNKEQYIEVLENLGNSHLTQDNNEVSTGFLNLAVFTREVTALFKNLVQNLNNIMAFPLENVLKSELRDSRLELKKQMEKSWKEYDIKIGKLEKERKEKTRQLGLIRIDGSDGGEDMERERRTFQLQMCEVRE
;
A
#
# COMPACT_ATOMS: atom_id res chain seq x y z
N LEU A 1 1.24 9.48 -3.05
CA LEU A 1 0.30 10.23 -2.17
C LEU A 1 -0.08 9.45 -0.90
N MET A 2 -0.55 8.20 -0.97
CA MET A 2 -0.76 7.35 0.22
C MET A 2 0.54 7.05 0.98
N THR A 3 1.63 6.71 0.28
CA THR A 3 2.98 6.54 0.88
C THR A 3 3.52 7.82 1.51
N LEU A 4 3.26 8.98 0.90
CA LEU A 4 3.65 10.29 1.45
C LEU A 4 2.83 10.66 2.70
N LEU A 5 1.55 10.26 2.76
CA LEU A 5 0.70 10.46 3.94
C LEU A 5 1.08 9.52 5.09
N SER A 6 1.46 8.26 4.82
CA SER A 6 1.93 7.34 5.86
C SER A 6 3.29 7.74 6.44
N LEU A 7 4.19 8.31 5.62
CA LEU A 7 5.48 8.86 6.04
C LEU A 7 5.35 10.15 6.87
N SER A 8 4.24 10.89 6.75
CA SER A 8 3.99 12.13 7.50
C SER A 8 3.56 11.92 8.96
N ARG A 9 3.29 10.68 9.38
CA ARG A 9 2.93 10.36 10.76
C ARG A 9 4.22 10.24 11.59
N ASN A 10 4.60 11.34 12.24
CA ASN A 10 5.70 11.42 13.21
C ASN A 10 5.66 10.27 14.22
N MET A 11 6.51 9.27 14.01
CA MET A 11 6.77 8.17 14.94
C MET A 11 8.22 8.34 15.42
N PRO A 12 8.45 8.59 16.72
CA PRO A 12 9.77 9.00 17.25
C PRO A 12 10.88 7.95 17.15
N GLU A 13 10.59 6.70 16.79
CA GLU A 13 11.56 5.61 16.61
C GLU A 13 11.98 5.41 15.13
N ARG A 14 11.60 6.31 14.21
CA ARG A 14 11.91 6.19 12.78
C ARG A 14 13.00 7.16 12.37
N ILE A 15 14.00 6.67 11.64
CA ILE A 15 15.00 7.53 11.00
C ILE A 15 14.36 8.25 9.80
N SER A 16 14.40 9.58 9.78
CA SER A 16 13.83 10.37 8.69
C SER A 16 14.66 10.17 7.40
N ILE A 17 14.09 10.55 6.25
CA ILE A 17 14.85 10.52 4.97
C ILE A 17 16.08 11.43 5.06
N SER A 18 15.91 12.63 5.64
CA SER A 18 17.01 13.58 5.82
C SER A 18 18.12 13.01 6.68
N ASP A 19 17.79 12.41 7.83
CA ASP A 19 18.77 11.82 8.74
C ASP A 19 19.49 10.64 8.09
N PHE A 20 18.74 9.79 7.36
CA PHE A 20 19.32 8.67 6.63
C PHE A 20 20.29 9.12 5.53
N VAL A 21 19.97 10.18 4.80
CA VAL A 21 20.85 10.76 3.77
C VAL A 21 22.12 11.32 4.40
N VAL A 22 22.02 12.05 5.52
CA VAL A 22 23.19 12.57 6.25
C VAL A 22 24.07 11.40 6.73
N LEU A 23 23.47 10.42 7.40
CA LEU A 23 24.19 9.24 7.91
C LEU A 23 24.86 8.44 6.79
N THR A 24 24.21 8.31 5.63
CA THR A 24 24.77 7.63 4.46
C THR A 24 25.91 8.44 3.85
N ASN A 25 25.78 9.77 3.73
CA ASN A 25 26.85 10.62 3.21
C ASN A 25 28.08 10.65 4.12
N GLU A 26 27.87 10.68 5.43
CA GLU A 26 28.96 10.55 6.42
C GLU A 26 29.65 9.19 6.29
N ASP A 27 28.89 8.11 6.16
CA ASP A 27 29.41 6.75 5.97
C ASP A 27 30.21 6.61 4.68
N LEU A 28 29.75 7.19 3.57
CA LEU A 28 30.45 7.19 2.29
C LEU A 28 31.73 8.03 2.32
N SER A 29 31.72 9.16 3.04
CA SER A 29 32.85 10.09 3.09
C SER A 29 33.93 9.64 4.07
N SER A 30 33.57 8.96 5.15
CA SER A 30 34.49 8.51 6.20
C SER A 30 33.99 7.24 6.92
N PRO A 31 34.10 6.05 6.27
CA PRO A 31 33.54 4.80 6.80
C PRO A 31 34.08 4.41 8.19
N GLY A 32 35.36 4.65 8.45
CA GLY A 32 36.02 4.28 9.71
C GLY A 32 35.56 5.06 10.95
N THR A 33 34.93 6.22 10.77
CA THR A 33 34.41 7.08 11.86
C THR A 33 32.89 7.21 11.84
N SER A 34 32.24 6.57 10.88
CA SER A 34 30.80 6.61 10.67
C SER A 34 30.03 6.04 11.87
N SER A 35 28.91 6.69 12.18
CA SER A 35 27.95 6.19 13.19
C SER A 35 26.87 5.30 12.59
N PHE A 36 26.91 5.00 11.29
CA PHE A 36 25.87 4.28 10.56
C PHE A 36 25.52 2.92 11.19
N GLN A 37 26.53 2.15 11.61
CA GLN A 37 26.32 0.87 12.29
C GLN A 37 25.43 0.99 13.53
N SER A 38 25.58 2.06 14.31
CA SER A 38 24.76 2.29 15.52
C SER A 38 23.31 2.61 15.19
N LYS A 39 23.05 3.10 13.98
CA LYS A 39 21.73 3.48 13.45
C LYS A 39 21.07 2.39 12.61
N MET A 40 21.71 1.23 12.49
CA MET A 40 21.21 0.12 11.70
C MET A 40 19.88 -0.44 12.25
N SER A 41 19.75 -0.51 13.58
CA SER A 41 18.49 -0.93 14.23
C SER A 41 17.36 0.06 13.95
N ASP A 42 17.65 1.37 13.97
CA ASP A 42 16.66 2.43 13.67
C ASP A 42 16.19 2.33 12.20
N CYS A 43 17.11 2.00 11.28
CA CYS A 43 16.78 1.74 9.87
C CYS A 43 15.82 0.56 9.74
N ARG A 44 16.13 -0.57 10.38
CA ARG A 44 15.29 -1.78 10.39
C ARG A 44 13.90 -1.52 10.98
N ASN A 45 13.84 -0.84 12.13
CA ASN A 45 12.57 -0.47 12.76
C ASN A 45 11.73 0.39 11.82
N THR A 46 12.36 1.30 11.08
CA THR A 46 11.65 2.11 10.09
C THR A 46 11.06 1.28 8.96
N VAL A 47 11.83 0.32 8.41
CA VAL A 47 11.33 -0.63 7.40
C VAL A 47 10.13 -1.41 7.92
N SER A 48 10.27 -2.06 9.09
CA SER A 48 9.18 -2.84 9.68
C SER A 48 7.92 -2.00 9.88
N ALA A 49 8.07 -0.76 10.33
CA ALA A 49 6.95 0.13 10.57
C ALA A 49 6.30 0.69 9.28
N VAL A 50 7.06 0.78 8.18
CA VAL A 50 6.52 1.05 6.83
C VAL A 50 5.75 -0.17 6.32
N GLU A 51 6.29 -1.37 6.48
CA GLU A 51 5.63 -2.63 6.07
C GLU A 51 4.29 -2.84 6.77
N GLU A 52 4.24 -2.65 8.09
CA GLU A 52 3.00 -2.74 8.87
C GLU A 52 1.95 -1.74 8.39
N SER A 53 2.37 -0.49 8.12
CA SER A 53 1.48 0.53 7.57
C SER A 53 0.93 0.13 6.20
N LEU A 54 1.80 -0.34 5.30
CA LEU A 54 1.39 -0.76 3.96
C LEU A 54 0.44 -1.97 4.01
N GLU A 55 0.61 -2.89 4.96
CA GLU A 55 -0.29 -4.03 5.14
C GLU A 55 -1.66 -3.61 5.69
N MET A 56 -1.68 -2.66 6.64
CA MET A 56 -2.91 -2.04 7.11
C MET A 56 -3.66 -1.31 5.98
N ASP A 57 -2.94 -0.52 5.18
CA ASP A 57 -3.50 0.21 4.04
C ASP A 57 -4.07 -0.77 3.00
N HIS A 58 -3.31 -1.82 2.66
CA HIS A 58 -3.75 -2.87 1.75
C HIS A 58 -5.03 -3.55 2.25
N THR A 59 -5.11 -3.90 3.54
CA THR A 59 -6.32 -4.48 4.15
C THR A 59 -7.51 -3.52 4.08
N THR A 60 -7.27 -2.23 4.30
CA THR A 60 -8.30 -1.19 4.22
C THR A 60 -8.81 -1.00 2.79
N LEU A 61 -7.92 -1.01 1.80
CA LEU A 61 -8.27 -0.96 0.38
C LEU A 61 -9.07 -2.20 -0.06
N GLN A 62 -8.73 -3.39 0.44
CA GLN A 62 -9.54 -4.60 0.20
C GLN A 62 -10.95 -4.48 0.78
N ARG A 63 -11.10 -3.87 1.96
CA ARG A 63 -12.42 -3.59 2.54
C ARG A 63 -13.19 -2.58 1.69
N MET A 64 -12.53 -1.52 1.22
CA MET A 64 -13.12 -0.54 0.31
C MET A 64 -13.64 -1.19 -0.98
N LYS A 65 -12.87 -2.12 -1.57
CA LYS A 65 -13.29 -2.88 -2.75
C LYS A 65 -14.58 -3.65 -2.52
N LYS A 66 -14.69 -4.31 -1.36
CA LYS A 66 -15.92 -5.04 -0.98
C LYS A 66 -17.12 -4.10 -0.84
N MET A 67 -16.92 -2.93 -0.22
CA MET A 67 -17.97 -1.92 -0.06
C MET A 67 -18.45 -1.36 -1.41
N ILE A 68 -17.52 -1.02 -2.31
CA ILE A 68 -17.88 -0.55 -3.67
C ILE A 68 -18.68 -1.63 -4.42
N LYS A 69 -18.26 -2.90 -4.34
CA LYS A 69 -18.99 -4.00 -4.96
C LYS A 69 -20.40 -4.14 -4.38
N ALA A 70 -20.55 -4.00 -3.07
CA ALA A 70 -21.86 -4.04 -2.41
C ALA A 70 -22.77 -2.88 -2.87
N ILE A 71 -22.23 -1.65 -2.98
CA ILE A 71 -22.95 -0.48 -3.50
C ILE A 71 -23.42 -0.72 -4.95
N HIS A 72 -22.54 -1.27 -5.80
CA HIS A 72 -22.88 -1.57 -7.18
C HIS A 72 -24.00 -2.63 -7.26
N THR A 73 -23.86 -3.73 -6.52
CA THR A 73 -24.86 -4.80 -6.49
C THR A 73 -26.21 -4.33 -5.95
N SER A 74 -26.24 -3.55 -4.87
CA SER A 74 -27.50 -2.99 -4.34
C SER A 74 -28.12 -1.99 -5.30
N GLY A 75 -27.31 -1.19 -6.01
CA GLY A 75 -27.77 -0.31 -7.08
C GLY A 75 -28.46 -1.07 -8.22
N LEU A 76 -27.87 -2.16 -8.70
CA LEU A 76 -28.49 -3.01 -9.72
C LEU A 76 -29.80 -3.65 -9.24
N SER A 77 -29.84 -4.15 -8.00
CA SER A 77 -31.09 -4.68 -7.43
C SER A 77 -32.18 -3.61 -7.33
N HIS A 78 -31.83 -2.38 -6.97
CA HIS A 78 -32.79 -1.28 -6.93
C HIS A 78 -33.33 -0.93 -8.32
N VAL A 79 -32.46 -0.97 -9.33
CA VAL A 79 -32.85 -0.84 -10.74
C VAL A 79 -33.87 -1.90 -11.13
N ASP A 80 -33.60 -3.18 -10.84
CA ASP A 80 -34.50 -4.28 -11.19
C ASP A 80 -35.86 -4.14 -10.50
N ASN A 81 -35.89 -3.72 -9.25
CA ASN A 81 -37.14 -3.43 -8.53
C ASN A 81 -37.94 -2.30 -9.20
N LYS A 82 -37.26 -1.25 -9.70
CA LYS A 82 -37.94 -0.18 -10.43
C LYS A 82 -38.51 -0.65 -11.77
N GLU A 83 -37.83 -1.57 -12.47
CA GLU A 83 -38.36 -2.16 -13.71
C GLU A 83 -39.62 -2.99 -13.45
N GLN A 84 -39.64 -3.80 -12.40
CA GLN A 84 -40.85 -4.53 -11.98
C GLN A 84 -41.99 -3.56 -11.58
N TYR A 85 -41.67 -2.48 -10.88
CA TYR A 85 -42.66 -1.45 -10.52
C TYR A 85 -43.24 -0.76 -11.76
N ILE A 86 -42.42 -0.46 -12.77
CA ILE A 86 -42.87 0.09 -14.07
C ILE A 86 -43.86 -0.89 -14.73
N GLU A 87 -43.56 -2.18 -14.78
CA GLU A 87 -44.45 -3.19 -15.36
C GLU A 87 -45.82 -3.21 -14.66
N VAL A 88 -45.84 -3.12 -13.33
CA VAL A 88 -47.10 -3.04 -12.56
C VAL A 88 -47.88 -1.77 -12.91
N LEU A 89 -47.21 -0.61 -13.04
CA LEU A 89 -47.86 0.64 -13.44
C LEU A 89 -48.45 0.54 -14.84
N GLU A 90 -47.74 -0.08 -15.79
CA GLU A 90 -48.24 -0.27 -17.16
C GLU A 90 -49.43 -1.23 -17.19
N ASN A 91 -49.38 -2.31 -16.43
CA ASN A 91 -50.49 -3.25 -16.30
C ASN A 91 -51.74 -2.58 -15.71
N LEU A 92 -51.58 -1.72 -14.70
CA LEU A 92 -52.67 -0.94 -14.12
C LEU A 92 -53.21 0.12 -15.10
N GLY A 93 -52.33 0.80 -15.82
CA GLY A 93 -52.72 1.78 -16.84
C GLY A 93 -53.51 1.14 -17.99
N ASN A 94 -53.19 -0.09 -18.35
CA ASN A 94 -53.83 -0.84 -19.45
C ASN A 94 -54.98 -1.74 -19.00
N SER A 95 -55.32 -1.78 -17.70
CA SER A 95 -56.35 -2.67 -17.18
C SER A 95 -57.76 -2.24 -17.61
N HIS A 96 -58.66 -3.21 -17.80
CA HIS A 96 -60.06 -2.91 -18.12
C HIS A 96 -60.78 -2.10 -17.03
N LEU A 97 -60.35 -2.21 -15.76
CA LEU A 97 -60.92 -1.48 -14.62
C LEU A 97 -60.61 0.03 -14.67
N THR A 98 -59.52 0.43 -15.31
CA THR A 98 -59.08 1.83 -15.42
C THR A 98 -59.42 2.45 -16.78
N GLN A 99 -59.78 1.65 -17.78
CA GLN A 99 -60.18 2.16 -19.10
C GLN A 99 -61.50 2.95 -19.10
N ASP A 100 -62.41 2.67 -18.16
CA ASP A 100 -63.61 3.48 -17.97
C ASP A 100 -63.30 4.86 -17.34
N ASN A 101 -62.08 5.05 -16.83
CA ASN A 101 -61.59 6.31 -16.27
C ASN A 101 -60.24 6.70 -16.91
N ASN A 102 -60.32 7.33 -18.08
CA ASN A 102 -59.18 7.75 -18.89
C ASN A 102 -58.13 8.56 -18.13
N GLU A 103 -58.52 9.39 -17.15
CA GLU A 103 -57.59 10.18 -16.35
C GLU A 103 -56.71 9.29 -15.46
N VAL A 104 -57.30 8.27 -14.82
CA VAL A 104 -56.59 7.33 -13.96
C VAL A 104 -55.65 6.44 -14.79
N SER A 105 -56.14 5.91 -15.92
CA SER A 105 -55.31 5.14 -16.86
C SER A 105 -54.10 5.95 -17.33
N THR A 106 -54.33 7.19 -17.78
CA THR A 106 -53.27 8.12 -18.21
C THR A 106 -52.30 8.43 -17.07
N GLY A 107 -52.81 8.60 -15.84
CA GLY A 107 -51.98 8.84 -14.65
C GLY A 107 -50.98 7.72 -14.38
N PHE A 108 -51.41 6.45 -14.45
CA PHE A 108 -50.51 5.30 -14.28
C PHE A 108 -49.45 5.23 -15.38
N LEU A 109 -49.82 5.44 -16.64
CA LEU A 109 -48.89 5.40 -17.78
C LEU A 109 -47.86 6.55 -17.70
N ASN A 110 -48.28 7.76 -17.32
CA ASN A 110 -47.37 8.88 -17.11
C ASN A 110 -46.38 8.60 -15.97
N LEU A 111 -46.85 7.99 -14.87
CA LEU A 111 -45.97 7.60 -13.78
C LEU A 111 -44.98 6.50 -14.19
N ALA A 112 -45.40 5.57 -15.06
CA ALA A 112 -44.51 4.55 -15.63
C ALA A 112 -43.40 5.20 -16.47
N VAL A 113 -43.75 6.13 -17.36
CA VAL A 113 -42.79 6.89 -18.17
C VAL A 113 -41.81 7.68 -17.28
N PHE A 114 -42.32 8.46 -16.32
CA PHE A 114 -41.49 9.19 -15.36
C PHE A 114 -40.53 8.26 -14.61
N THR A 115 -41.04 7.13 -14.11
CA THR A 115 -40.24 6.17 -13.35
C THR A 115 -39.14 5.57 -14.22
N ARG A 116 -39.43 5.29 -15.50
CA ARG A 116 -38.47 4.78 -16.49
C ARG A 116 -37.32 5.74 -16.73
N GLU A 117 -37.62 7.03 -16.91
CA GLU A 117 -36.59 8.07 -17.07
C GLU A 117 -35.67 8.15 -15.84
N VAL A 118 -36.26 8.14 -14.64
CA VAL A 118 -35.49 8.11 -13.37
C VAL A 118 -34.65 6.83 -13.27
N THR A 119 -35.18 5.67 -13.67
CA THR A 119 -34.44 4.40 -13.68
C THR A 119 -33.25 4.45 -14.63
N ALA A 120 -33.40 5.04 -15.82
CA ALA A 120 -32.31 5.20 -16.77
C ALA A 120 -31.17 6.08 -16.22
N LEU A 121 -31.51 7.21 -15.61
CA LEU A 121 -30.53 8.07 -14.93
C LEU A 121 -29.82 7.35 -13.79
N PHE A 122 -30.57 6.59 -12.97
CA PHE A 122 -30.00 5.84 -11.86
C PHE A 122 -29.08 4.69 -12.32
N LYS A 123 -29.47 3.95 -13.37
CA LYS A 123 -28.61 2.95 -14.04
C LYS A 123 -27.27 3.57 -14.44
N ASN A 124 -27.30 4.75 -15.08
CA ASN A 124 -26.10 5.46 -15.50
C ASN A 124 -25.23 5.87 -14.30
N LEU A 125 -25.83 6.39 -13.23
CA LEU A 125 -25.12 6.74 -12.00
C LEU A 125 -24.43 5.54 -11.37
N VAL A 126 -25.14 4.41 -11.21
CA VAL A 126 -24.59 3.17 -10.63
C VAL A 126 -23.39 2.66 -11.43
N GLN A 127 -23.51 2.66 -12.77
CA GLN A 127 -22.42 2.23 -13.64
C GLN A 127 -21.21 3.18 -13.56
N ASN A 128 -21.44 4.50 -13.58
CA ASN A 128 -20.36 5.49 -13.49
C ASN A 128 -19.64 5.42 -12.15
N LEU A 129 -20.37 5.28 -11.05
CA LEU A 129 -19.80 5.10 -9.71
C LEU A 129 -18.89 3.88 -9.66
N ASN A 130 -19.35 2.74 -10.19
CA ASN A 130 -18.53 1.54 -10.24
C ASN A 130 -17.29 1.74 -11.12
N ASN A 131 -17.41 2.35 -12.31
CA ASN A 131 -16.28 2.56 -13.19
C ASN A 131 -15.23 3.52 -12.60
N ILE A 132 -15.66 4.63 -12.02
CA ILE A 132 -14.78 5.66 -11.44
C ILE A 132 -14.10 5.15 -10.17
N MET A 133 -14.78 4.35 -9.33
CA MET A 133 -14.23 3.90 -8.05
C MET A 133 -13.54 2.54 -8.14
N ALA A 134 -14.13 1.56 -8.84
CA ALA A 134 -13.61 0.19 -8.87
C ALA A 134 -12.33 0.09 -9.71
N PHE A 135 -12.27 0.73 -10.88
CA PHE A 135 -11.10 0.58 -11.77
C PHE A 135 -9.79 1.08 -11.16
N PRO A 136 -9.70 2.30 -10.59
CA PRO A 136 -8.48 2.75 -9.92
C PRO A 136 -8.11 1.84 -8.74
N LEU A 137 -9.10 1.38 -7.98
CA LEU A 137 -8.87 0.51 -6.83
C LEU A 137 -8.37 -0.88 -7.23
N GLU A 138 -8.89 -1.46 -8.32
CA GLU A 138 -8.42 -2.72 -8.89
C GLU A 138 -6.95 -2.61 -9.30
N ASN A 139 -6.58 -1.49 -9.93
CA ASN A 139 -5.20 -1.22 -10.34
C ASN A 139 -4.25 -1.12 -9.14
N VAL A 140 -4.65 -0.44 -8.07
CA VAL A 140 -3.85 -0.34 -6.83
C VAL A 140 -3.74 -1.70 -6.12
N LEU A 141 -4.77 -2.56 -6.23
CA LEU A 141 -4.82 -3.87 -5.60
C LEU A 141 -4.24 -5.01 -6.47
N LYS A 142 -3.63 -4.70 -7.62
CA LYS A 142 -2.97 -5.69 -8.48
C LYS A 142 -1.96 -6.53 -7.70
N SER A 143 -1.95 -7.83 -7.96
CA SER A 143 -0.99 -8.76 -7.35
C SER A 143 0.45 -8.40 -7.67
N GLU A 144 0.74 -7.91 -8.87
CA GLU A 144 2.09 -7.48 -9.28
C GLU A 144 2.70 -6.43 -8.31
N LEU A 145 1.89 -5.46 -7.87
CA LEU A 145 2.33 -4.45 -6.90
C LEU A 145 2.57 -5.08 -5.52
N ARG A 146 1.71 -6.02 -5.12
CA ARG A 146 1.88 -6.77 -3.88
C ARG A 146 3.15 -7.62 -3.89
N ASP A 147 3.41 -8.30 -5.00
CA ASP A 147 4.54 -9.20 -5.19
C ASP A 147 5.84 -8.40 -5.23
N SER A 148 5.85 -7.26 -5.92
CA SER A 148 6.98 -6.32 -5.93
C SER A 148 7.32 -5.83 -4.52
N ARG A 149 6.30 -5.45 -3.72
CA ARG A 149 6.48 -5.07 -2.31
C ARG A 149 7.06 -6.21 -1.47
N LEU A 150 6.60 -7.45 -1.68
CA LEU A 150 7.09 -8.61 -0.95
C LEU A 150 8.54 -8.93 -1.31
N GLU A 151 8.93 -8.75 -2.57
CA GLU A 151 10.31 -8.96 -3.02
C GLU A 151 11.26 -7.89 -2.45
N LEU A 152 10.85 -6.61 -2.41
CA LEU A 152 11.62 -5.55 -1.76
C LEU A 152 11.86 -5.85 -0.27
N LYS A 153 10.82 -6.29 0.43
CA LYS A 153 10.93 -6.77 1.82
C LYS A 153 11.96 -7.89 1.96
N LYS A 154 11.87 -8.90 1.09
CA LYS A 154 12.76 -10.05 1.12
C LYS A 154 14.22 -9.66 0.86
N GLN A 155 14.45 -8.76 -0.10
CA GLN A 155 15.78 -8.26 -0.42
C GLN A 155 16.36 -7.41 0.71
N MET A 156 15.55 -6.56 1.35
CA MET A 156 15.91 -5.82 2.55
C MET A 156 16.32 -6.76 3.69
N GLU A 157 15.47 -7.73 4.04
CA GLU A 157 15.76 -8.70 5.10
C GLU A 157 17.03 -9.51 4.83
N LYS A 158 17.25 -9.88 3.57
CA LYS A 158 18.48 -10.54 3.13
C LYS A 158 19.72 -9.66 3.34
N SER A 159 19.70 -8.42 2.86
CA SER A 159 20.83 -7.51 2.97
C SER A 159 21.21 -7.23 4.43
N TRP A 160 20.20 -7.12 5.31
CA TRP A 160 20.39 -6.97 6.74
C TRP A 160 21.04 -8.20 7.38
N LYS A 161 20.56 -9.42 7.07
CA LYS A 161 21.15 -10.66 7.60
C LYS A 161 22.60 -10.83 7.16
N GLU A 162 22.91 -10.52 5.90
CA GLU A 162 24.27 -10.57 5.36
C GLU A 162 25.19 -9.58 6.10
N TYR A 163 24.70 -8.36 6.36
CA TYR A 163 25.40 -7.36 7.15
C TYR A 163 25.70 -7.83 8.59
N ASP A 164 24.69 -8.35 9.31
CA ASP A 164 24.84 -8.83 10.69
C ASP A 164 25.83 -10.00 10.79
N ILE A 165 25.78 -10.95 9.84
CA ILE A 165 26.71 -12.07 9.77
C ILE A 165 28.14 -11.56 9.60
N LYS A 166 28.35 -10.57 8.71
CA LYS A 166 29.69 -10.04 8.43
C LYS A 166 30.25 -9.26 9.63
N ILE A 167 29.43 -8.46 10.31
CA ILE A 167 29.81 -7.83 11.60
C ILE A 167 30.23 -8.88 12.62
N GLY A 168 29.40 -9.92 12.83
CA GLY A 168 29.68 -10.94 13.82
C GLY A 168 30.99 -11.70 13.55
N LYS A 169 31.36 -11.88 12.28
CA LYS A 169 32.67 -12.45 11.89
C LYS A 169 33.82 -11.50 12.23
N LEU A 170 33.72 -10.22 11.87
CA LEU A 170 34.76 -9.23 12.14
C LEU A 170 34.99 -9.01 13.64
N GLU A 171 33.94 -9.02 14.45
CA GLU A 171 34.09 -8.92 15.91
C GLU A 171 34.83 -10.12 16.51
N LYS A 172 34.58 -11.34 15.98
CA LYS A 172 35.29 -12.56 16.39
C LYS A 172 36.75 -12.51 15.98
N GLU A 173 37.04 -12.12 14.73
CA GLU A 173 38.40 -11.95 14.22
C GLU A 173 39.16 -10.90 15.02
N ARG A 174 38.52 -9.77 15.39
CA ARG A 174 39.14 -8.74 16.23
C ARG A 174 39.47 -9.24 17.63
N LYS A 175 38.56 -9.99 18.25
CA LYS A 175 38.78 -10.63 19.56
C LYS A 175 39.92 -11.64 19.52
N GLU A 176 39.97 -12.45 18.45
CA GLU A 176 41.03 -13.45 18.26
C GLU A 176 42.38 -12.79 17.98
N LYS A 177 42.44 -11.75 17.13
CA LYS A 177 43.65 -10.93 16.93
C LYS A 177 44.14 -10.31 18.24
N THR A 178 43.23 -9.80 19.07
CA THR A 178 43.57 -9.23 20.39
C THR A 178 44.12 -10.30 21.34
N ARG A 179 43.61 -11.53 21.26
CA ARG A 179 44.09 -12.68 22.04
C ARG A 179 45.46 -13.19 21.55
N GLN A 180 45.73 -13.13 20.25
CA GLN A 180 47.02 -13.53 19.66
C GLN A 180 48.13 -12.48 19.82
N LEU A 181 47.78 -11.18 19.86
CA LEU A 181 48.72 -10.04 19.86
C LEU A 181 49.13 -9.56 21.27
N GLY A 182 48.94 -10.34 22.32
CA GLY A 182 49.36 -10.01 23.69
C GLY A 182 50.86 -9.80 23.92
N LEU A 183 51.69 -9.61 22.89
CA LEU A 183 53.14 -9.45 23.02
C LEU A 183 53.84 -8.37 22.19
N ILE A 184 53.28 -7.70 21.16
CA ILE A 184 54.04 -6.66 20.42
C ILE A 184 53.13 -5.52 19.92
N ARG A 185 53.49 -4.28 20.27
CA ARG A 185 53.00 -3.03 19.64
C ARG A 185 53.68 -2.86 18.29
N ILE A 186 52.94 -2.77 17.17
CA ILE A 186 53.27 -1.91 16.01
C ILE A 186 51.98 -1.46 15.30
N ASP A 187 52.06 -0.23 14.79
CA ASP A 187 51.17 0.56 13.95
C ASP A 187 50.40 -0.15 12.82
N GLY A 188 49.17 0.34 12.60
CA GLY A 188 48.65 0.74 11.30
C GLY A 188 48.54 -0.27 10.16
N SER A 189 47.28 -0.60 9.81
CA SER A 189 46.84 -1.15 8.52
C SER A 189 47.37 -2.55 8.20
N ASP A 190 46.61 -3.63 8.41
CA ASP A 190 45.85 -4.23 7.30
C ASP A 190 44.91 -5.33 7.84
N GLY A 191 43.61 -5.17 7.64
CA GLY A 191 42.59 -6.06 8.20
C GLY A 191 41.36 -5.32 8.70
N GLY A 192 41.32 -4.00 8.54
CA GLY A 192 40.11 -3.21 8.53
C GLY A 192 39.60 -3.09 7.11
N GLU A 193 38.30 -3.35 6.94
CA GLU A 193 37.49 -3.06 5.76
C GLU A 193 37.48 -4.10 4.63
N ASP A 194 36.49 -4.99 4.70
CA ASP A 194 35.54 -5.07 3.59
C ASP A 194 34.13 -5.36 4.14
N MET A 195 33.56 -4.39 4.84
CA MET A 195 32.11 -4.29 5.10
C MET A 195 31.44 -3.35 4.10
N GLU A 196 32.23 -2.73 3.22
CA GLU A 196 31.78 -1.67 2.32
C GLU A 196 30.71 -2.20 1.37
N ARG A 197 30.90 -3.42 0.86
CA ARG A 197 29.93 -4.09 0.01
C ARG A 197 28.59 -4.29 0.72
N GLU A 198 28.60 -4.88 1.92
CA GLU A 198 27.38 -5.16 2.69
C GLU A 198 26.69 -3.87 3.15
N ARG A 199 27.45 -2.84 3.58
CA ARG A 199 26.92 -1.50 3.91
C ARG A 199 26.22 -0.84 2.73
N ARG A 200 26.90 -0.77 1.58
CA ARG A 200 26.35 -0.16 0.36
C ARG A 200 25.11 -0.89 -0.11
N THR A 201 25.13 -2.23 -0.06
CA THR A 201 23.97 -3.05 -0.43
C THR A 201 22.79 -2.74 0.48
N PHE A 202 23.00 -2.67 1.79
CA PHE A 202 21.94 -2.31 2.73
C PHE A 202 21.42 -0.87 2.50
N GLN A 203 22.31 0.10 2.30
CA GLN A 203 21.94 1.49 2.04
C GLN A 203 21.08 1.62 0.77
N LEU A 204 21.44 0.92 -0.30
CA LEU A 204 20.66 0.89 -1.54
C LEU A 204 19.28 0.30 -1.33
N GLN A 205 19.19 -0.82 -0.61
CA GLN A 205 17.91 -1.44 -0.28
C GLN A 205 17.03 -0.52 0.58
N MET A 206 17.64 0.28 1.47
CA MET A 206 16.92 1.28 2.27
C MET A 206 16.35 2.40 1.42
N CYS A 207 17.00 2.76 0.31
CA CYS A 207 16.45 3.70 -0.66
C CYS A 207 15.25 3.10 -1.39
N GLU A 208 15.34 1.86 -1.87
CA GLU A 208 14.26 1.20 -2.63
C GLU A 208 12.98 1.01 -1.78
N VAL A 209 13.10 0.80 -0.47
CA VAL A 209 11.94 0.70 0.44
C VAL A 209 11.26 2.05 0.70
N ARG A 210 11.95 3.17 0.42
CA ARG A 210 11.48 4.53 0.73
C ARG A 210 10.99 5.32 -0.49
N GLU A 211 11.16 4.81 -1.71
CA GLU A 211 10.53 5.33 -2.94
C GLU A 211 9.02 5.08 -2.98
#